data_AF-A0A7K7DHT3-F1
#
_entry.id   AF-A0A7K7DHT3-F1
#
_cell.length_a   1.000
_cell.length_b   1.000
_cell.length_c   1.000
_cell.angle_alpha   90.00
_cell.angle_beta   90.00
_cell.angle_gamma   90.00
#
_symmetry.space_group_name_H-M   'P 1'
#
loop_
_entity.id
_entity.type
_entity.pdbx_description
1 polymer ?
#
loop_
_entity_poly.entity_id
_entity_poly.type
_entity_poly.pdbx_seq_one_letter_code
_entity_poly.pdbx_strand_id
1 'polypeptide(L)'
;RLIESSLGSVATKLNFFIHNLAQMKFTGSEARPTLSFAPRTHTLKTSGRIRDVFLCRHERVFNPSKGYTYVVKVQRDNPGEVTFVQRTFEEFQELHNKLRLLFPSSLLPSFPSRFVIGRSRGEAVAERRKEELNGYIWHLIHAAPEVAECDLIYTFFHPLPRDEKAAGTNPTPKPADATWARSLGKVGGEVKLSISYKNNKLFIMVMHIRGLVGPTGMGLGDCPLPVLTACPHSAPQPPLQDGNDPDPYVKTYLLPDPQKTTKRKTKVARKTCNPTYNEMLVYDGIPRGDLEQRELRLSVLSEEGFWENILLGEVGIRLRDLDLAQEKMGWFALGSRGHGTL
;
A
#
# COMPACT_ATOMS: atom_id res chain seq x y z
N ARG A 1 44.63 28.60 -19.72
CA ARG A 1 43.50 28.48 -20.68
C ARG A 1 43.33 27.10 -21.34
N LEU A 2 44.29 26.15 -21.25
CA LEU A 2 44.14 24.79 -21.82
C LEU A 2 43.87 23.67 -20.79
N ILE A 3 43.86 24.00 -19.49
CA ILE A 3 43.58 23.04 -18.41
C ILE A 3 42.10 23.11 -17.98
N GLU A 4 41.51 24.32 -17.98
CA GLU A 4 40.07 24.51 -17.69
C GLU A 4 39.14 23.99 -18.79
N SER A 5 39.61 23.87 -20.04
CA SER A 5 38.82 23.29 -21.14
C SER A 5 38.75 21.76 -21.10
N SER A 6 39.65 21.10 -20.37
CA SER A 6 39.75 19.64 -20.33
C SER A 6 38.85 19.00 -19.26
N LEU A 7 38.47 19.76 -18.22
CA LEU A 7 37.56 19.34 -17.15
C LEU A 7 36.06 19.37 -17.55
N GLY A 8 35.72 20.12 -18.61
CA GLY A 8 34.37 20.16 -19.18
C GLY A 8 34.13 19.21 -20.35
N SER A 9 35.18 18.57 -20.88
CA SER A 9 35.07 17.77 -22.09
C SER A 9 34.38 16.43 -21.81
N VAL A 10 33.34 16.12 -22.58
CA VAL A 10 32.64 14.82 -22.56
C VAL A 10 33.63 13.66 -22.77
N ALA A 11 34.72 13.91 -23.51
CA ALA A 11 35.75 12.92 -23.81
C ALA A 11 36.61 12.51 -22.60
N THR A 12 36.88 13.42 -21.64
CA THR A 12 37.64 13.07 -20.43
C THR A 12 36.78 12.29 -19.44
N LYS A 13 35.50 12.67 -19.29
CA LYS A 13 34.51 11.89 -18.51
C LYS A 13 34.28 10.49 -19.10
N LEU A 14 34.23 10.38 -20.43
CA LEU A 14 34.15 9.09 -21.13
C LEU A 14 35.41 8.26 -20.91
N ASN A 15 36.61 8.85 -20.96
CA ASN A 15 37.85 8.14 -20.67
C ASN A 15 37.92 7.62 -19.23
N PHE A 16 37.51 8.41 -18.23
CA PHE A 16 37.40 7.92 -16.85
C PHE A 16 36.36 6.80 -16.71
N PHE A 17 35.24 6.90 -17.45
CA PHE A 17 34.21 5.87 -17.46
C PHE A 17 34.71 4.55 -18.08
N ILE A 18 35.37 4.59 -19.23
CA ILE A 18 35.96 3.41 -19.88
C ILE A 18 37.07 2.81 -19.01
N HIS A 19 37.87 3.64 -18.33
CA HIS A 19 38.90 3.16 -17.42
C HIS A 19 38.32 2.48 -16.18
N ASN A 20 37.27 3.03 -15.57
CA ASN A 20 36.53 2.38 -14.48
C ASN A 20 35.84 1.08 -14.95
N LEU A 21 35.22 1.10 -16.13
CA LEU A 21 34.57 -0.08 -16.72
C LEU A 21 35.58 -1.20 -17.05
N ALA A 22 36.79 -0.84 -17.48
CA ALA A 22 37.89 -1.78 -17.71
C ALA A 22 38.45 -2.36 -16.39
N GLN A 23 38.57 -1.54 -15.34
CA GLN A 23 38.95 -1.99 -13.99
C GLN A 23 37.89 -2.94 -13.39
N MET A 24 36.60 -2.76 -13.71
CA MET A 24 35.53 -3.67 -13.29
C MET A 24 35.60 -5.07 -13.93
N LYS A 25 36.33 -5.27 -15.04
CA LYS A 25 36.39 -6.57 -15.72
C LYS A 25 37.52 -7.49 -15.22
N PHE A 26 38.49 -7.04 -14.43
CA PHE A 26 39.73 -7.82 -14.22
C PHE A 26 40.39 -7.89 -12.82
N THR A 27 39.83 -7.34 -11.74
CA THR A 27 40.51 -7.42 -10.42
C THR A 27 39.66 -8.04 -9.32
N GLY A 28 40.16 -9.15 -8.78
CA GLY A 28 39.72 -9.74 -7.52
C GLY A 28 40.24 -8.93 -6.35
N SER A 29 39.34 -8.63 -5.41
CA SER A 29 39.62 -8.20 -4.03
C SER A 29 40.55 -7.00 -3.84
N GLU A 30 40.08 -5.78 -4.11
CA GLU A 30 40.04 -4.68 -3.13
C GLU A 30 38.98 -3.62 -3.54
N ALA A 31 38.05 -3.35 -2.62
CA ALA A 31 37.10 -2.23 -2.57
C ALA A 31 36.02 -2.07 -3.68
N ARG A 32 35.41 -3.15 -4.19
CA ARG A 32 34.08 -2.99 -4.83
C ARG A 32 33.05 -2.56 -3.79
N PRO A 33 32.19 -1.56 -4.07
CA PRO A 33 31.16 -1.16 -3.13
C PRO A 33 30.22 -2.34 -2.85
N THR A 34 30.04 -2.69 -1.57
CA THR A 34 29.07 -3.69 -1.11
C THR A 34 27.86 -3.01 -0.46
N LEU A 35 26.75 -3.75 -0.41
CA LEU A 35 25.54 -3.36 0.33
C LEU A 35 25.62 -3.90 1.76
N SER A 36 25.47 -3.02 2.74
CA SER A 36 25.68 -3.31 4.17
C SER A 36 24.77 -4.40 4.73
N PHE A 37 23.59 -4.55 4.14
CA PHE A 37 22.57 -5.51 4.55
C PHE A 37 22.67 -6.87 3.83
N ALA A 38 23.52 -6.99 2.80
CA ALA A 38 23.64 -8.18 1.98
C ALA A 38 24.89 -8.99 2.36
N PRO A 39 24.77 -10.26 2.77
CA PRO A 39 25.91 -11.06 3.22
C PRO A 39 26.82 -11.51 2.08
N ARG A 40 26.31 -11.53 0.83
CA ARG A 40 27.03 -11.99 -0.36
C ARG A 40 26.66 -11.12 -1.56
N THR A 41 27.58 -11.02 -2.51
CA THR A 41 27.35 -10.38 -3.80
C THR A 41 26.70 -11.35 -4.76
N HIS A 42 25.65 -10.90 -5.45
CA HIS A 42 24.93 -11.65 -6.47
C HIS A 42 25.09 -11.00 -7.83
N THR A 43 25.13 -11.82 -8.89
CA THR A 43 25.42 -11.38 -10.25
C THR A 43 24.32 -11.84 -11.21
N LEU A 44 24.26 -11.25 -12.40
CA LEU A 44 23.39 -11.70 -13.50
C LEU A 44 23.54 -13.21 -13.74
N LYS A 45 24.77 -13.74 -13.72
CA LYS A 45 25.05 -15.15 -13.99
C LYS A 45 24.48 -16.09 -12.92
N THR A 46 24.54 -15.67 -11.65
CA THR A 46 24.09 -16.51 -10.53
C THR A 46 22.61 -16.35 -10.21
N SER A 47 22.00 -15.24 -10.62
CA SER A 47 20.64 -14.87 -10.24
C SER A 47 19.64 -14.80 -11.39
N GLY A 48 20.07 -15.01 -12.64
CA GLY A 48 19.22 -14.88 -13.83
C GLY A 48 18.83 -13.42 -14.12
N ARG A 49 18.52 -13.11 -15.39
CA ARG A 49 18.17 -11.74 -15.80
C ARG A 49 16.85 -11.29 -15.18
N ILE A 50 16.82 -10.09 -14.62
CA ILE A 50 15.59 -9.44 -14.14
C ILE A 50 14.80 -8.95 -15.35
N ARG A 51 13.57 -9.43 -15.49
CA ARG A 51 12.63 -9.02 -16.54
C ARG A 51 11.76 -7.85 -16.08
N ASP A 52 11.25 -7.92 -14.86
CA ASP A 52 10.35 -6.91 -14.32
C ASP A 52 10.45 -6.81 -12.79
N VAL A 53 10.18 -5.63 -12.25
CA VAL A 53 10.13 -5.36 -10.81
C VAL A 53 8.95 -4.47 -10.48
N PHE A 54 8.23 -4.82 -9.40
CA PHE A 54 7.08 -4.05 -8.96
C PHE A 54 7.04 -3.92 -7.44
N LEU A 55 6.99 -2.70 -6.94
CA LEU A 55 6.84 -2.43 -5.52
C LEU A 55 5.35 -2.57 -5.14
N CYS A 56 5.01 -3.71 -4.56
CA CYS A 56 3.63 -4.14 -4.33
C CYS A 56 2.95 -3.37 -3.20
N ARG A 57 3.63 -3.26 -2.06
CA ARG A 57 3.10 -2.72 -0.81
C ARG A 57 4.23 -2.29 0.11
N HIS A 58 3.87 -1.59 1.18
CA HIS A 58 4.75 -1.30 2.29
C HIS A 58 4.26 -2.07 3.54
N GLU A 59 5.17 -2.49 4.41
CA GLU A 59 4.89 -3.26 5.62
C GLU A 59 5.55 -2.54 6.81
N ARG A 60 4.80 -2.34 7.89
CA ARG A 60 5.31 -1.67 9.10
C ARG A 60 6.19 -2.64 9.89
N VAL A 61 7.42 -2.22 10.18
CA VAL A 61 8.36 -2.99 10.99
C VAL A 61 8.37 -2.43 12.41
N PHE A 62 8.21 -3.32 13.39
CA PHE A 62 8.14 -2.97 14.81
C PHE A 62 9.45 -3.23 15.56
N ASN A 63 10.33 -4.10 15.04
CA ASN A 63 11.64 -4.46 15.62
C ASN A 63 12.69 -4.63 14.51
N PRO A 64 13.95 -4.17 14.66
CA PRO A 64 14.55 -3.51 15.84
C PRO A 64 14.30 -2.00 15.93
N SER A 65 13.65 -1.38 14.94
CA SER A 65 13.27 0.05 14.98
C SER A 65 11.95 0.29 14.25
N LYS A 66 11.19 1.30 14.70
CA LYS A 66 9.92 1.71 14.11
C LYS A 66 10.16 2.27 12.70
N GLY A 67 9.72 1.56 11.67
CA GLY A 67 9.92 1.96 10.28
C GLY A 67 8.98 1.26 9.31
N TYR A 68 9.23 1.44 8.02
CA TYR A 68 8.53 0.74 6.94
C TYR A 68 9.52 0.01 6.06
N THR A 69 9.16 -1.21 5.69
CA THR A 69 9.76 -1.97 4.59
C THR A 69 8.84 -1.93 3.40
N TYR A 70 9.40 -2.16 2.22
CA TYR A 70 8.71 -2.18 0.95
C TYR A 70 8.89 -3.55 0.34
N VAL A 71 7.76 -4.18 -0.02
CA VAL A 71 7.75 -5.50 -0.64
C VAL A 71 7.84 -5.34 -2.14
N VAL A 72 8.94 -5.81 -2.70
CA VAL A 72 9.22 -5.76 -4.14
C VAL A 72 9.04 -7.16 -4.72
N LYS A 73 8.15 -7.28 -5.70
CA LYS A 73 8.04 -8.45 -6.56
C LYS A 73 9.12 -8.34 -7.64
N VAL A 74 9.92 -9.39 -7.79
CA VAL A 74 10.99 -9.49 -8.78
C VAL A 74 10.68 -10.67 -9.69
N GLN A 75 10.58 -10.42 -10.98
CA GLN A 75 10.33 -11.42 -12.00
C GLN A 75 11.58 -11.58 -12.86
N ARG A 76 12.06 -12.83 -12.98
CA ARG A 76 13.24 -13.18 -13.78
C ARG A 76 12.86 -13.87 -15.08
N ASP A 77 13.84 -14.03 -15.97
CA ASP A 77 13.60 -14.61 -17.28
C ASP A 77 13.19 -16.08 -17.26
N ASN A 78 13.63 -16.82 -16.24
CA ASN A 78 13.19 -18.18 -16.00
C ASN A 78 11.68 -18.20 -15.69
N PRO A 79 10.85 -18.82 -16.55
CA PRO A 79 9.41 -18.88 -16.32
C PRO A 79 9.10 -19.56 -14.99
N GLY A 80 8.52 -18.82 -14.04
CA GLY A 80 8.14 -19.32 -12.70
C GLY A 80 8.97 -18.77 -11.54
N GLU A 81 10.08 -18.07 -11.80
CA GLU A 81 10.94 -17.50 -10.75
C GLU A 81 10.47 -16.09 -10.36
N VAL A 82 9.28 -16.01 -9.75
CA VAL A 82 8.78 -14.80 -9.10
C VAL A 82 9.15 -14.85 -7.63
N THR A 83 9.96 -13.88 -7.19
CA THR A 83 10.37 -13.76 -5.78
C THR A 83 9.86 -12.45 -5.19
N PHE A 84 9.60 -12.44 -3.88
CA PHE A 84 9.28 -11.22 -3.14
C PHE A 84 10.44 -10.90 -2.19
N VAL A 85 10.90 -9.66 -2.20
CA VAL A 85 11.98 -9.18 -1.34
C VAL A 85 11.54 -7.96 -0.55
N GLN A 86 11.97 -7.84 0.71
CA GLN A 86 11.63 -6.73 1.59
C GLN A 86 12.82 -5.78 1.76
N ARG A 87 12.62 -4.49 1.48
CA ARG A 87 13.68 -3.47 1.57
C ARG A 87 13.23 -2.21 2.29
N THR A 88 14.07 -1.60 3.11
CA THR A 88 13.76 -0.30 3.75
C THR A 88 14.11 0.87 2.83
N PHE A 89 13.59 2.07 3.14
CA PHE A 89 13.96 3.29 2.40
C PHE A 89 15.48 3.55 2.47
N GLU A 90 16.08 3.28 3.63
CA GLU A 90 17.51 3.45 3.88
C GLU A 90 18.34 2.49 3.01
N GLU A 91 17.88 1.25 2.79
CA GLU A 91 18.53 0.30 1.89
C GLU A 91 18.43 0.73 0.42
N PHE A 92 17.29 1.30 -0.01
CA PHE A 92 17.17 1.93 -1.34
C PHE A 92 18.13 3.11 -1.50
N GLN A 93 18.26 3.94 -0.46
CA GLN A 93 19.17 5.07 -0.47
C GLN A 93 20.64 4.62 -0.49
N GLU A 94 20.97 3.56 0.26
CA GLU A 94 22.30 2.96 0.22
C GLU A 94 22.64 2.47 -1.18
N LEU A 95 21.76 1.71 -1.83
CA LEU A 95 21.95 1.27 -3.21
C LEU A 95 22.26 2.46 -4.12
N HIS A 96 21.42 3.50 -4.07
CA HIS A 96 21.61 4.69 -4.91
C HIS A 96 22.97 5.37 -4.65
N ASN A 97 23.35 5.53 -3.39
CA ASN A 97 24.63 6.13 -3.02
C ASN A 97 25.81 5.30 -3.55
N LYS A 98 25.74 3.97 -3.45
CA LYS A 98 26.78 3.05 -3.95
C LYS A 98 26.87 3.08 -5.47
N LEU A 99 25.73 3.14 -6.18
CA LEU A 99 25.69 3.30 -7.64
C LEU A 99 26.32 4.63 -8.08
N ARG A 100 26.13 5.73 -7.33
CA ARG A 100 26.76 7.02 -7.64
C ARG A 100 28.29 7.03 -7.51
N LEU A 101 28.87 6.05 -6.79
CA LEU A 101 30.33 5.85 -6.76
C LEU A 101 30.84 5.17 -8.04
N LEU A 102 29.98 4.43 -8.74
CA LEU A 102 30.34 3.65 -9.92
C LEU A 102 29.95 4.33 -11.23
N PHE A 103 28.84 5.07 -11.24
CA PHE A 103 28.24 5.62 -12.45
C PHE A 103 28.04 7.13 -12.37
N PRO A 104 28.25 7.87 -13.48
CA PRO A 104 27.86 9.27 -13.58
C PRO A 104 26.38 9.47 -13.25
N SER A 105 26.04 10.58 -12.58
CA SER A 105 24.64 10.88 -12.21
C SER A 105 23.70 11.01 -13.42
N SER A 106 24.23 11.23 -14.63
CA SER A 106 23.46 11.26 -15.87
C SER A 106 22.97 9.88 -16.34
N LEU A 107 23.56 8.79 -15.85
CA LEU A 107 23.15 7.41 -16.16
C LEU A 107 22.22 6.83 -15.09
N LEU A 108 21.96 7.57 -14.02
CA LEU A 108 21.16 7.11 -12.88
C LEU A 108 19.84 7.88 -12.80
N PRO A 109 18.73 7.23 -12.47
CA PRO A 109 17.48 7.93 -12.20
C PRO A 109 17.59 8.80 -10.95
N SER A 110 16.77 9.85 -10.90
CA SER A 110 16.67 10.71 -9.72
C SER A 110 16.14 9.93 -8.51
N PHE A 111 16.82 10.04 -7.37
CA PHE A 111 16.37 9.40 -6.13
C PHE A 111 15.42 10.30 -5.33
N PRO A 112 14.36 9.76 -4.71
CA PRO A 112 13.43 10.55 -3.90
C PRO A 112 14.11 11.25 -2.72
N SER A 113 13.68 12.47 -2.39
CA SER A 113 14.25 13.25 -1.29
C SER A 113 14.03 12.58 0.07
N ARG A 114 15.05 12.63 0.95
CA ARG A 114 14.93 12.20 2.35
C ARG A 114 13.95 13.06 3.14
N PHE A 115 13.84 14.34 2.79
CA PHE A 115 12.97 15.31 3.46
C PHE A 115 11.60 15.34 2.80
N VAL A 116 10.59 14.89 3.54
CA VAL A 116 9.19 15.12 3.19
C VAL A 116 8.75 16.38 3.92
N ILE A 117 8.66 17.50 3.19
CA ILE A 117 8.08 18.74 3.73
C ILE A 117 6.58 18.49 3.92
N GLY A 118 6.15 18.41 5.17
CA GLY A 118 4.74 18.27 5.54
C GLY A 118 4.53 17.54 6.87
N ARG A 119 3.59 18.01 7.69
CA ARG A 119 3.19 17.41 8.98
C ARG A 119 2.38 16.10 8.81
N SER A 120 2.69 15.30 7.80
CA SER A 120 1.97 14.07 7.49
C SER A 120 2.49 12.89 8.31
N ARG A 121 1.55 12.13 8.92
CA ARG A 121 1.81 10.93 9.73
C ARG A 121 2.55 9.87 8.91
N GLY A 122 3.41 9.08 9.54
CA GLY A 122 4.42 8.22 8.88
C GLY A 122 3.93 7.24 7.80
N GLU A 123 2.67 6.83 7.81
CA GLU A 123 2.08 5.94 6.79
C GLU A 123 1.81 6.63 5.45
N ALA A 124 1.30 7.87 5.47
CA ALA A 124 1.12 8.66 4.24
C ALA A 124 2.46 8.98 3.57
N VAL A 125 3.51 9.12 4.38
CA VAL A 125 4.90 9.23 3.91
C VAL A 125 5.37 7.93 3.27
N ALA A 126 5.03 6.78 3.86
CA ALA A 126 5.40 5.47 3.32
C ALA A 126 4.65 5.15 2.00
N GLU A 127 3.36 5.43 1.89
CA GLU A 127 2.61 5.26 0.64
C GLU A 127 3.13 6.19 -0.47
N ARG A 128 3.42 7.45 -0.16
CA ARG A 128 4.05 8.35 -1.14
C ARG A 128 5.43 7.83 -1.58
N ARG A 129 6.27 7.42 -0.62
CA ARG A 129 7.58 6.83 -0.91
C ARG A 129 7.45 5.55 -1.73
N LYS A 130 6.39 4.76 -1.53
CA LYS A 130 6.10 3.56 -2.34
C LYS A 130 5.97 3.91 -3.82
N GLU A 131 5.16 4.93 -4.15
CA GLU A 131 4.96 5.39 -5.53
C GLU A 131 6.27 5.92 -6.14
N GLU A 132 7.00 6.76 -5.38
CA GLU A 132 8.28 7.34 -5.79
C GLU A 132 9.38 6.28 -5.99
N LEU A 133 9.48 5.31 -5.08
CA LEU A 133 10.42 4.19 -5.17
C LEU A 133 10.05 3.22 -6.30
N ASN A 134 8.75 3.01 -6.57
CA ASN A 134 8.31 2.18 -7.69
C ASN A 134 8.76 2.78 -9.03
N GLY A 135 8.63 4.10 -9.20
CA GLY A 135 9.19 4.80 -10.37
C GLY A 135 10.71 4.69 -10.45
N TYR A 136 11.41 4.88 -9.32
CA TYR A 136 12.87 4.75 -9.25
C TYR A 136 13.37 3.37 -9.71
N ILE A 137 12.80 2.28 -9.19
CA ILE A 137 13.24 0.92 -9.57
C ILE A 137 12.91 0.61 -11.01
N TRP A 138 11.77 1.07 -11.52
CA TRP A 138 11.39 0.86 -12.92
C TRP A 138 12.42 1.51 -13.85
N HIS A 139 12.78 2.76 -13.60
CA HIS A 139 13.83 3.44 -14.39
C HIS A 139 15.21 2.81 -14.23
N LEU A 140 15.51 2.25 -13.06
CA LEU A 140 16.82 1.66 -12.77
C LEU A 140 17.03 0.34 -13.53
N ILE A 141 16.02 -0.54 -13.59
CA ILE A 141 16.13 -1.81 -14.34
C ILE A 141 16.03 -1.63 -15.86
N HIS A 142 15.50 -0.49 -16.33
CA HIS A 142 15.45 -0.11 -17.75
C HIS A 142 16.57 0.87 -18.15
N ALA A 143 17.53 1.13 -17.27
CA ALA A 143 18.71 1.93 -17.58
C ALA A 143 19.64 1.20 -18.57
N ALA A 144 20.75 1.85 -18.96
CA ALA A 144 21.76 1.22 -19.79
C ALA A 144 22.26 -0.11 -19.15
N PRO A 145 22.57 -1.15 -19.95
CA PRO A 145 22.91 -2.48 -19.41
C PRO A 145 24.04 -2.47 -18.40
N GLU A 146 25.02 -1.55 -18.53
CA GLU A 146 26.12 -1.41 -17.59
C GLU A 146 25.65 -1.05 -16.17
N VAL A 147 24.54 -0.33 -16.06
CA VAL A 147 23.89 0.04 -14.79
C VAL A 147 22.91 -1.04 -14.38
N ALA A 148 21.94 -1.35 -15.25
CA ALA A 148 20.83 -2.26 -14.95
C ALA A 148 21.30 -3.68 -14.64
N GLU A 149 22.42 -4.12 -15.22
CA GLU A 149 22.94 -5.47 -15.06
C GLU A 149 24.12 -5.57 -14.06
N CYS A 150 24.45 -4.50 -13.32
CA CYS A 150 25.57 -4.53 -12.38
C CYS A 150 25.28 -5.33 -11.10
N ASP A 151 26.35 -5.82 -10.46
CA ASP A 151 26.29 -6.68 -9.27
C ASP A 151 25.49 -6.07 -8.10
N LEU A 152 25.51 -4.74 -7.93
CA LEU A 152 24.74 -4.05 -6.89
C LEU A 152 23.22 -4.21 -7.08
N ILE A 153 22.73 -4.15 -8.33
CA ILE A 153 21.31 -4.33 -8.65
C ILE A 153 20.89 -5.77 -8.35
N TYR A 154 21.67 -6.74 -8.82
CA TYR A 154 21.38 -8.15 -8.58
C TYR A 154 21.45 -8.53 -7.10
N THR A 155 22.41 -7.97 -6.37
CA THR A 155 22.52 -8.14 -4.91
C THR A 155 21.32 -7.52 -4.19
N PHE A 156 20.88 -6.33 -4.60
CA PHE A 156 19.72 -5.66 -4.00
C PHE A 156 18.43 -6.46 -4.17
N PHE A 157 18.20 -7.07 -5.34
CA PHE A 157 16.99 -7.85 -5.65
C PHE A 157 17.11 -9.35 -5.34
N HIS A 158 18.21 -9.80 -4.72
CA HIS A 158 18.35 -11.18 -4.28
C HIS A 158 17.58 -11.45 -2.97
N PRO A 159 16.83 -12.56 -2.84
CA PRO A 159 16.17 -12.91 -1.59
C PRO A 159 17.14 -13.05 -0.40
N LEU A 160 16.79 -12.46 0.73
CA LEU A 160 17.52 -12.61 1.99
C LEU A 160 16.78 -13.59 2.93
N PRO A 161 17.41 -14.12 3.98
CA PRO A 161 16.73 -15.04 4.92
C PRO A 161 15.46 -14.46 5.56
N ARG A 162 15.38 -13.13 5.69
CA ARG A 162 14.18 -12.42 6.16
C ARG A 162 13.03 -12.43 5.15
N ASP A 163 13.33 -12.62 3.87
CA ASP A 163 12.37 -12.67 2.77
C ASP A 163 11.72 -14.07 2.63
N GLU A 164 12.40 -15.15 3.08
CA GLU A 164 11.91 -16.54 2.98
C GLU A 164 10.73 -16.86 3.92
N LYS A 165 10.67 -16.26 5.11
CA LYS A 165 9.53 -16.42 6.04
C LYS A 165 8.21 -15.87 5.50
N ALA A 166 8.24 -15.04 4.45
CA ALA A 166 7.07 -14.50 3.78
C ALA A 166 6.61 -15.33 2.56
N ALA A 167 7.34 -16.39 2.20
CA ALA A 167 7.18 -17.14 0.94
C ALA A 167 6.57 -18.56 1.10
N GLY A 168 5.85 -18.83 2.20
CA GLY A 168 5.18 -20.11 2.43
C GLY A 168 3.82 -20.24 1.72
N THR A 169 3.73 -21.23 0.82
CA THR A 169 2.57 -21.79 0.06
C THR A 169 2.06 -21.04 -1.18
N ASN A 170 2.57 -21.45 -2.35
CA ASN A 170 1.82 -21.55 -3.60
C ASN A 170 1.62 -23.04 -3.94
N PRO A 171 0.40 -23.50 -4.26
CA PRO A 171 0.19 -24.55 -5.24
C PRO A 171 -0.38 -23.98 -6.54
N THR A 172 -0.01 -24.61 -7.65
CA THR A 172 -0.45 -24.35 -9.03
C THR A 172 -1.97 -24.39 -9.19
N PRO A 173 -2.55 -23.62 -10.13
CA PRO A 173 -4.00 -23.56 -10.34
C PRO A 173 -4.47 -24.80 -11.11
N LYS A 174 -5.27 -25.66 -10.46
CA LYS A 174 -6.16 -26.60 -11.15
C LYS A 174 -7.53 -25.93 -11.34
N PRO A 175 -8.17 -26.07 -12.53
CA PRO A 175 -9.43 -25.43 -12.81
C PRO A 175 -10.57 -26.30 -12.27
N ALA A 176 -11.05 -26.00 -11.07
CA ALA A 176 -12.41 -26.28 -10.59
C ALA A 176 -12.58 -25.69 -9.18
N ASP A 177 -13.67 -24.96 -9.00
CA ASP A 177 -14.26 -24.52 -7.73
C ASP A 177 -13.50 -23.49 -6.89
N ALA A 178 -13.63 -22.24 -7.34
CA ALA A 178 -14.15 -21.09 -6.60
C ALA A 178 -14.32 -21.18 -5.05
N THR A 179 -13.30 -21.54 -4.25
CA THR A 179 -13.49 -21.49 -2.78
C THR A 179 -12.25 -21.21 -1.91
N TRP A 180 -11.16 -20.61 -2.41
CA TRP A 180 -10.09 -20.10 -1.52
C TRP A 180 -9.41 -18.81 -2.02
N ALA A 181 -10.20 -17.76 -2.26
CA ALA A 181 -9.69 -16.42 -2.01
C ALA A 181 -9.46 -16.29 -0.50
N ARG A 182 -8.30 -15.80 -0.04
CA ARG A 182 -8.18 -15.27 1.33
C ARG A 182 -9.38 -14.35 1.53
N SER A 183 -10.30 -14.74 2.40
CA SER A 183 -11.46 -13.94 2.73
C SER A 183 -10.95 -12.65 3.39
N LEU A 184 -10.70 -11.61 2.57
CA LEU A 184 -10.89 -10.24 3.03
C LEU A 184 -12.25 -10.26 3.72
N GLY A 185 -12.27 -10.00 5.02
CA GLY A 185 -13.46 -10.14 5.86
C GLY A 185 -14.69 -9.61 5.14
N LYS A 186 -15.80 -10.34 5.28
CA LYS A 186 -17.10 -10.04 4.68
C LYS A 186 -17.53 -8.62 5.10
N VAL A 187 -17.11 -7.61 4.34
CA VAL A 187 -17.50 -6.21 4.52
C VAL A 187 -18.97 -6.09 4.11
N GLY A 188 -19.77 -5.43 4.93
CA GLY A 188 -21.22 -5.45 4.81
C GLY A 188 -21.89 -4.52 5.81
N GLY A 189 -23.21 -4.45 5.70
CA GLY A 189 -24.06 -3.54 6.46
C GLY A 189 -24.67 -2.46 5.58
N GLU A 190 -25.43 -1.58 6.20
CA GLU A 190 -26.10 -0.48 5.51
C GLU A 190 -25.88 0.81 6.31
N VAL A 191 -25.70 1.91 5.59
CA VAL A 191 -25.63 3.26 6.17
C VAL A 191 -26.88 4.03 5.81
N LYS A 192 -27.52 4.63 6.82
CA LYS A 192 -28.64 5.57 6.64
C LYS A 192 -28.09 6.98 6.50
N LEU A 193 -28.37 7.60 5.35
CA LEU A 193 -27.95 8.96 5.03
C LEU A 193 -29.15 9.85 4.76
N SER A 194 -28.96 11.14 4.96
CA SER A 194 -29.72 12.20 4.29
C SER A 194 -28.75 13.06 3.47
N ILE A 195 -29.08 13.28 2.20
CA ILE A 195 -28.26 14.01 1.22
C ILE A 195 -29.13 15.13 0.64
N SER A 196 -28.69 16.38 0.75
CA SER A 196 -29.40 17.53 0.17
C SER A 196 -28.43 18.60 -0.31
N TYR A 197 -28.87 19.41 -1.26
CA TYR A 197 -28.08 20.54 -1.76
C TYR A 197 -28.88 21.85 -1.68
N LYS A 198 -28.34 22.84 -0.97
CA LYS A 198 -28.94 24.18 -0.85
C LYS A 198 -27.86 25.23 -0.62
N ASN A 199 -28.08 26.46 -1.08
CA ASN A 199 -27.18 27.60 -0.86
C ASN A 199 -25.71 27.31 -1.27
N ASN A 200 -25.51 26.65 -2.42
CA ASN A 200 -24.20 26.21 -2.92
C ASN A 200 -23.42 25.28 -1.98
N LYS A 201 -24.13 24.59 -1.08
CA LYS A 201 -23.56 23.64 -0.13
C LYS A 201 -24.23 22.28 -0.28
N LEU A 202 -23.42 21.24 -0.34
CA LEU A 202 -23.88 19.85 -0.26
C LEU A 202 -23.80 19.39 1.20
N PHE A 203 -24.92 18.90 1.71
CA PHE A 203 -25.11 18.43 3.08
C PHE A 203 -25.24 16.91 3.07
N ILE A 204 -24.35 16.23 3.77
CA ILE A 204 -24.39 14.77 3.97
C ILE A 204 -24.60 14.52 5.46
N MET A 205 -25.82 14.20 5.86
CA MET A 205 -26.13 13.76 7.22
C MET A 205 -25.90 12.26 7.34
N VAL A 206 -24.90 11.89 8.15
CA VAL A 206 -24.65 10.50 8.52
C VAL A 206 -25.49 10.20 9.76
N MET A 207 -26.55 9.40 9.62
CA MET A 207 -27.49 9.14 10.71
C MET A 207 -27.07 7.93 11.54
N HIS A 208 -27.17 6.75 10.94
CA HIS A 208 -27.01 5.46 11.62
C HIS A 208 -26.43 4.42 10.65
N ILE A 209 -25.69 3.46 11.17
CA ILE A 209 -25.22 2.30 10.43
C ILE A 209 -25.69 1.05 11.16
N ARG A 210 -26.07 0.02 10.41
CA ARG A 210 -26.42 -1.29 10.97
C ARG A 210 -25.71 -2.43 10.26
N GLY A 211 -25.50 -3.53 10.99
CA GLY A 211 -25.00 -4.77 10.43
C GLY A 211 -23.55 -4.71 9.96
N LEU A 212 -22.71 -3.90 10.60
CA LEU A 212 -21.26 -3.98 10.38
C LEU A 212 -20.74 -5.34 10.84
N VAL A 213 -19.82 -5.91 10.08
CA VAL A 213 -19.13 -7.15 10.44
C VAL A 213 -17.77 -6.79 11.01
N GLY A 214 -17.54 -7.12 12.28
CA GLY A 214 -16.25 -6.90 12.93
C GLY A 214 -15.12 -7.76 12.33
N PRO A 215 -13.85 -7.48 12.65
CA PRO A 215 -12.67 -8.17 12.09
C PRO A 215 -12.56 -9.68 12.41
N THR A 216 -13.49 -10.24 13.20
CA THR A 216 -13.46 -11.63 13.68
C THR A 216 -14.85 -12.27 13.55
N GLY A 217 -15.26 -12.46 12.31
CA GLY A 217 -16.23 -13.50 11.95
C GLY A 217 -15.58 -14.86 11.69
N MET A 218 -14.37 -15.12 12.21
CA MET A 218 -13.77 -16.46 12.25
C MET A 218 -13.87 -16.97 13.68
N GLY A 219 -14.97 -17.67 13.97
CA GLY A 219 -15.08 -18.46 15.18
C GLY A 219 -13.90 -19.44 15.24
N LEU A 220 -13.14 -19.39 16.32
CA LEU A 220 -12.38 -20.54 16.77
C LEU A 220 -13.42 -21.61 17.13
N GLY A 221 -13.67 -22.56 16.24
CA GLY A 221 -14.65 -23.60 16.55
C GLY A 221 -15.14 -24.47 15.41
N ASP A 222 -14.27 -24.88 14.48
CA ASP A 222 -14.51 -26.08 13.67
C ASP A 222 -13.17 -26.80 13.44
N CYS A 223 -12.60 -27.31 14.54
CA CYS A 223 -11.67 -28.44 14.49
C CYS A 223 -12.44 -29.64 15.05
N PRO A 224 -12.72 -30.69 14.26
CA PRO A 224 -13.30 -31.91 14.79
C PRO A 224 -12.19 -32.65 15.51
N LEU A 225 -12.33 -32.99 16.80
CA LEU A 225 -11.68 -34.13 17.48
C LEU A 225 -12.29 -34.28 18.89
N PRO A 226 -12.22 -35.46 19.53
CA PRO A 226 -13.40 -36.23 19.91
C PRO A 226 -13.86 -36.04 21.37
N VAL A 227 -15.12 -36.40 21.57
CA VAL A 227 -15.84 -36.73 22.82
C VAL A 227 -14.95 -36.92 24.05
N LEU A 228 -15.12 -36.06 25.06
CA LEU A 228 -15.02 -36.43 26.47
C LEU A 228 -16.07 -35.67 27.31
N THR A 229 -17.10 -36.44 27.66
CA THR A 229 -17.85 -36.51 28.92
C THR A 229 -18.32 -35.24 29.64
N ALA A 230 -19.64 -35.18 29.82
CA ALA A 230 -20.43 -34.15 30.48
C ALA A 230 -20.23 -34.05 32.00
N CYS A 231 -20.35 -32.82 32.53
CA CYS A 231 -20.77 -32.53 33.90
C CYS A 231 -22.04 -31.64 33.85
N PRO A 232 -23.15 -32.00 34.52
CA PRO A 232 -24.35 -31.19 34.55
C PRO A 232 -24.30 -30.19 35.72
N HIS A 233 -25.01 -29.07 35.58
CA HIS A 233 -25.28 -27.97 36.55
C HIS A 233 -24.52 -26.66 36.28
N SER A 234 -25.07 -25.84 35.39
CA SER A 234 -25.24 -24.39 35.63
C SER A 234 -26.17 -23.79 34.57
N ALA A 235 -27.04 -22.88 35.02
CA ALA A 235 -28.10 -22.20 34.27
C ALA A 235 -27.56 -21.39 33.06
N PRO A 236 -28.40 -21.07 32.05
CA PRO A 236 -27.95 -20.33 30.87
C PRO A 236 -27.63 -18.88 31.27
N GLN A 237 -26.34 -18.56 31.31
CA GLN A 237 -25.88 -17.17 31.35
C GLN A 237 -26.04 -16.57 29.94
N PRO A 238 -26.50 -15.31 29.81
CA PRO A 238 -26.51 -14.62 28.52
C PRO A 238 -25.07 -14.56 27.98
N PRO A 239 -24.85 -14.73 26.67
CA PRO A 239 -23.51 -14.75 26.12
C PRO A 239 -22.84 -13.41 26.42
N LEU A 240 -21.73 -13.48 27.16
CA LEU A 240 -20.84 -12.36 27.41
C LEU A 240 -20.48 -11.75 26.05
N GLN A 241 -20.79 -10.46 25.85
CA GLN A 241 -20.38 -9.72 24.66
C GLN A 241 -18.85 -9.75 24.60
N ASP A 242 -18.31 -10.60 23.72
CA ASP A 242 -16.89 -10.62 23.42
C ASP A 242 -16.47 -9.20 23.01
N GLY A 243 -15.50 -8.64 23.72
CA GLY A 243 -15.08 -7.24 23.61
C GLY A 243 -14.33 -6.89 22.33
N ASN A 244 -14.83 -7.32 21.17
CA ASN A 244 -14.19 -7.23 19.85
C ASN A 244 -15.03 -6.46 18.80
N ASP A 245 -16.04 -5.72 19.24
CA ASP A 245 -16.79 -4.81 18.38
C ASP A 245 -15.88 -3.66 17.88
N PRO A 246 -16.06 -3.21 16.63
CA PRO A 246 -15.21 -2.16 16.05
C PRO A 246 -15.46 -0.79 16.69
N ASP A 247 -14.55 0.14 16.44
CA ASP A 247 -14.68 1.56 16.77
C ASP A 247 -15.00 2.36 15.48
N PRO A 248 -16.21 2.28 14.91
CA PRO A 248 -16.46 2.75 13.55
C PRO A 248 -16.50 4.29 13.46
N TYR A 249 -16.02 4.82 12.34
CA TYR A 249 -16.26 6.18 11.87
C TYR A 249 -16.47 6.20 10.36
N VAL A 250 -17.16 7.23 9.87
CA VAL A 250 -17.41 7.44 8.45
C VAL A 250 -16.41 8.44 7.88
N LYS A 251 -15.91 8.16 6.68
CA LYS A 251 -15.03 9.03 5.90
C LYS A 251 -15.61 9.22 4.50
N THR A 252 -15.71 10.45 4.02
CA THR A 252 -16.26 10.76 2.70
C THR A 252 -15.31 11.56 1.83
N TYR A 253 -15.42 11.37 0.51
CA TYR A 253 -14.77 12.14 -0.55
C TYR A 253 -15.76 12.46 -1.66
N LEU A 254 -15.57 13.58 -2.35
CA LEU A 254 -16.28 13.89 -3.59
C LEU A 254 -15.32 13.73 -4.75
N LEU A 255 -15.58 12.76 -5.62
CA LEU A 255 -14.65 12.36 -6.66
C LEU A 255 -15.17 12.75 -8.05
N PRO A 256 -14.30 13.16 -8.99
CA PRO A 256 -12.84 13.27 -8.86
C PRO A 256 -12.43 14.36 -7.85
N ASP A 257 -11.36 14.15 -7.08
CA ASP A 257 -10.84 15.12 -6.10
C ASP A 257 -9.39 15.49 -6.44
N PRO A 258 -9.16 16.26 -7.52
CA PRO A 258 -7.81 16.54 -8.00
C PRO A 258 -7.00 17.35 -6.97
N GLN A 259 -7.65 18.22 -6.19
CA GLN A 259 -7.01 19.01 -5.15
C GLN A 259 -6.88 18.28 -3.80
N LYS A 260 -7.47 17.09 -3.66
CA LYS A 260 -7.45 16.26 -2.43
C LYS A 260 -8.01 16.99 -1.21
N THR A 261 -9.01 17.86 -1.37
CA THR A 261 -9.58 18.73 -0.32
C THR A 261 -10.97 18.29 0.17
N THR A 262 -11.57 17.28 -0.47
CA THR A 262 -12.96 16.87 -0.24
C THR A 262 -13.10 15.84 0.90
N LYS A 263 -12.01 15.52 1.61
CA LYS A 263 -12.11 14.62 2.76
C LYS A 263 -12.99 15.25 3.86
N ARG A 264 -14.01 14.52 4.31
CA ARG A 264 -14.75 14.79 5.56
C ARG A 264 -14.83 13.50 6.37
N LYS A 265 -15.05 13.60 7.67
CA LYS A 265 -15.23 12.43 8.55
C LYS A 265 -16.12 12.74 9.74
N THR A 266 -16.75 11.71 10.29
CA THR A 266 -17.48 11.79 11.55
C THR A 266 -16.55 11.61 12.75
N LYS A 267 -17.10 11.80 13.95
CA LYS A 267 -16.56 11.25 15.19
C LYS A 267 -16.54 9.73 15.15
N VAL A 268 -15.70 9.16 16.00
CA VAL A 268 -15.56 7.71 16.19
C VAL A 268 -16.57 7.26 17.23
N ALA A 269 -17.40 6.28 16.87
CA ALA A 269 -18.23 5.55 17.82
C ALA A 269 -17.41 4.40 18.39
N ARG A 270 -17.65 4.03 19.66
CA ARG A 270 -16.83 3.03 20.35
C ARG A 270 -17.55 1.70 20.47
N LYS A 271 -16.83 0.60 20.20
CA LYS A 271 -17.22 -0.78 20.43
C LYS A 271 -18.66 -1.05 20.01
N THR A 272 -18.96 -0.83 18.73
CA THR A 272 -20.30 -1.07 18.21
C THR A 272 -20.30 -1.45 16.73
N CYS A 273 -21.08 -2.48 16.39
CA CYS A 273 -21.41 -2.81 14.99
C CYS A 273 -22.60 -1.99 14.43
N ASN A 274 -23.23 -1.13 15.24
CA ASN A 274 -24.43 -0.36 14.87
C ASN A 274 -24.35 1.11 15.35
N PRO A 275 -23.35 1.90 14.89
CA PRO A 275 -23.14 3.25 15.38
C PRO A 275 -24.23 4.24 14.95
N THR A 276 -24.57 5.17 15.83
CA THR A 276 -25.41 6.35 15.53
C THR A 276 -24.54 7.60 15.61
N TYR A 277 -24.45 8.35 14.51
CA TYR A 277 -23.64 9.56 14.42
C TYR A 277 -24.48 10.82 14.51
N ASN A 278 -25.58 10.89 13.76
CA ASN A 278 -26.38 12.11 13.53
C ASN A 278 -25.49 13.33 13.27
N GLU A 279 -24.46 13.16 12.45
CA GLU A 279 -23.43 14.16 12.19
C GLU A 279 -23.55 14.69 10.75
N MET A 280 -23.49 16.01 10.61
CA MET A 280 -23.60 16.70 9.33
C MET A 280 -22.22 16.99 8.74
N LEU A 281 -21.92 16.42 7.59
CA LEU A 281 -20.72 16.71 6.81
C LEU A 281 -21.09 17.71 5.69
N VAL A 282 -20.40 18.85 5.64
CA VAL A 282 -20.71 19.94 4.71
C VAL A 282 -19.58 20.15 3.70
N TYR A 283 -19.99 20.27 2.45
CA TYR A 283 -19.16 20.66 1.33
C TYR A 283 -19.60 22.03 0.82
N ASP A 284 -18.69 23.00 0.84
CA ASP A 284 -18.98 24.38 0.51
C ASP A 284 -18.46 24.77 -0.87
N GLY A 285 -19.13 25.72 -1.52
CA GLY A 285 -18.69 26.31 -2.77
C GLY A 285 -18.69 25.36 -3.95
N ILE A 286 -19.55 24.33 -3.94
CA ILE A 286 -19.67 23.40 -5.07
C ILE A 286 -20.79 23.89 -5.99
N PRO A 287 -20.49 24.28 -7.25
CA PRO A 287 -21.50 24.64 -8.22
C PRO A 287 -22.46 23.49 -8.50
N ARG A 288 -23.74 23.77 -8.76
CA ARG A 288 -24.73 22.71 -9.01
C ARG A 288 -24.34 21.83 -10.21
N GLY A 289 -23.83 22.43 -11.28
CA GLY A 289 -23.38 21.70 -12.48
C GLY A 289 -22.21 20.75 -12.22
N ASP A 290 -21.36 21.04 -11.22
CA ASP A 290 -20.26 20.15 -10.83
C ASP A 290 -20.78 18.88 -10.15
N LEU A 291 -21.90 18.94 -9.42
CA LEU A 291 -22.43 17.79 -8.68
C LEU A 291 -22.77 16.64 -9.61
N GLU A 292 -23.27 16.91 -10.81
CA GLU A 292 -23.66 15.88 -11.79
C GLU A 292 -22.48 15.00 -12.23
N GLN A 293 -21.26 15.51 -12.09
CA GLN A 293 -20.04 14.80 -12.47
C GLN A 293 -19.33 14.18 -11.27
N ARG A 294 -19.90 14.31 -10.06
CA ARG A 294 -19.27 13.89 -8.81
C ARG A 294 -19.89 12.62 -8.26
N GLU A 295 -19.03 11.80 -7.69
CA GLU A 295 -19.40 10.64 -6.89
C GLU A 295 -19.04 10.91 -5.42
N LEU A 296 -20.02 10.80 -4.53
CA LEU A 296 -19.77 10.73 -3.09
C LEU A 296 -19.28 9.33 -2.77
N ARG A 297 -18.01 9.21 -2.41
CA ARG A 297 -17.46 7.95 -1.89
C ARG A 297 -17.44 7.98 -0.38
N LEU A 298 -18.19 7.08 0.23
CA LEU A 298 -18.31 6.93 1.67
C LEU A 298 -17.70 5.60 2.09
N SER A 299 -16.70 5.64 2.96
CA SER A 299 -16.09 4.46 3.57
C SER A 299 -16.32 4.47 5.07
N VAL A 300 -16.74 3.34 5.63
CA VAL A 300 -16.87 3.09 7.07
C VAL A 300 -15.62 2.34 7.52
N LEU A 301 -14.90 2.85 8.51
CA LEU A 301 -13.68 2.23 9.02
C LEU A 301 -13.74 2.09 10.54
N SER A 302 -13.17 1.00 11.09
CA SER A 302 -12.88 0.88 12.52
C SER A 302 -11.61 1.68 12.85
N GLU A 303 -11.64 2.56 13.84
CA GLU A 303 -10.46 3.22 14.39
C GLU A 303 -9.76 2.27 15.36
N GLU A 304 -8.78 1.54 14.87
CA GLU A 304 -8.00 0.63 15.70
C GLU A 304 -6.78 1.41 16.21
N GLY A 305 -6.84 1.96 17.43
CA GLY A 305 -5.89 2.96 17.95
C GLY A 305 -4.43 2.89 17.44
N PHE A 306 -3.74 1.74 17.60
CA PHE A 306 -2.34 1.54 17.19
C PHE A 306 -2.16 0.78 15.86
N TRP A 307 -3.25 0.27 15.28
CA TRP A 307 -3.32 -0.59 14.08
C TRP A 307 -3.86 0.18 12.86
N GLU A 308 -3.95 -0.49 11.71
CA GLU A 308 -4.60 0.09 10.52
C GLU A 308 -6.11 0.18 10.75
N ASN A 309 -6.72 1.29 10.31
CA ASN A 309 -8.16 1.41 10.36
C ASN A 309 -8.78 0.39 9.41
N ILE A 310 -9.53 -0.56 9.96
CA ILE A 310 -10.08 -1.67 9.20
C ILE A 310 -11.27 -1.16 8.40
N LEU A 311 -11.26 -1.34 7.08
CA LEU A 311 -12.43 -1.01 6.24
C LEU A 311 -13.56 -1.98 6.60
N LEU A 312 -14.68 -1.44 7.07
CA LEU A 312 -15.88 -2.20 7.44
C LEU A 312 -16.92 -2.20 6.31
N GLY A 313 -16.81 -1.25 5.38
CA GLY A 313 -17.63 -1.21 4.17
C GLY A 313 -17.51 0.11 3.42
N GLU A 314 -17.87 0.12 2.14
CA GLU A 314 -17.83 1.31 1.28
C GLU A 314 -19.04 1.41 0.36
N VAL A 315 -19.48 2.62 0.04
CA VAL A 315 -20.48 2.89 -0.99
C VAL A 315 -20.07 4.10 -1.83
N GLY A 316 -20.25 3.98 -3.15
CA GLY A 316 -20.14 5.08 -4.10
C GLY A 316 -21.53 5.52 -4.52
N ILE A 317 -21.86 6.80 -4.33
CA ILE A 317 -23.15 7.38 -4.70
C ILE A 317 -22.90 8.45 -5.74
N ARG A 318 -23.32 8.20 -6.98
CA ARG A 318 -23.28 9.21 -8.03
C ARG A 318 -24.32 10.28 -7.74
N LEU A 319 -23.88 11.52 -7.60
CA LEU A 319 -24.77 12.61 -7.20
C LEU A 319 -25.80 12.98 -8.27
N ARG A 320 -25.52 12.68 -9.54
CA ARG A 320 -26.49 12.85 -10.65
C ARG A 320 -27.71 11.93 -10.58
N ASP A 321 -27.61 10.81 -9.86
CA ASP A 321 -28.70 9.82 -9.76
C ASP A 321 -29.68 10.21 -8.63
N LEU A 322 -29.41 11.32 -7.92
CA LEU A 322 -30.21 11.82 -6.81
C LEU A 322 -30.92 13.12 -7.20
N ASP A 323 -32.21 13.24 -6.88
CA ASP A 323 -32.85 14.56 -6.86
C ASP A 323 -32.41 15.31 -5.60
N LEU A 324 -31.34 16.10 -5.73
CA LEU A 324 -30.75 16.88 -4.63
C LEU A 324 -31.52 18.17 -4.30
N ALA A 325 -32.52 18.55 -5.11
CA ALA A 325 -33.43 19.64 -4.77
C ALA A 325 -34.40 19.24 -3.65
N GLN A 326 -34.67 17.93 -3.54
CA GLN A 326 -35.33 17.32 -2.40
C GLN A 326 -34.29 16.64 -1.51
N GLU A 327 -34.61 16.50 -0.22
CA GLU A 327 -33.75 15.74 0.69
C GLU A 327 -33.85 14.26 0.36
N LYS A 328 -32.76 13.67 -0.14
CA LYS A 328 -32.66 12.22 -0.34
C LYS A 328 -32.28 11.55 0.97
N MET A 329 -33.26 10.92 1.63
CA MET A 329 -33.03 10.09 2.81
C MET A 329 -33.21 8.61 2.49
N GLY A 330 -32.31 7.75 2.95
CA GLY A 330 -32.42 6.31 2.72
C GLY A 330 -31.27 5.48 3.27
N TRP A 331 -31.44 4.16 3.19
CA TRP A 331 -30.40 3.18 3.46
C TRP A 331 -29.60 2.92 2.19
N PHE A 332 -28.28 2.84 2.33
CA PHE A 332 -27.33 2.55 1.27
C PHE A 332 -26.49 1.34 1.69
N ALA A 333 -26.45 0.31 0.83
CA ALA A 333 -25.69 -0.90 1.09
C ALA A 333 -24.18 -0.62 1.04
N LEU A 334 -23.45 -1.17 2.00
CA LEU A 334 -21.99 -1.11 2.05
C LEU A 334 -21.40 -2.36 1.39
N GLY A 335 -20.53 -2.18 0.41
CA GLY A 335 -19.85 -3.25 -0.32
C GLY A 335 -18.35 -3.36 -0.03
N SER A 336 -17.72 -4.39 -0.61
CA SER A 336 -16.27 -4.54 -0.64
C SER A 336 -15.62 -3.64 -1.67
N ARG A 337 -14.44 -3.08 -1.34
CA ARG A 337 -13.59 -2.26 -2.21
C ARG A 337 -13.50 -2.89 -3.62
N GLY A 338 -14.23 -2.34 -4.59
CA GLY A 338 -14.25 -2.81 -5.97
C GLY A 338 -15.62 -3.18 -6.56
N HIS A 339 -16.70 -3.30 -5.78
CA HIS A 339 -18.05 -3.44 -6.34
C HIS A 339 -18.76 -2.09 -6.41
N GLY A 340 -18.49 -1.35 -7.49
CA GLY A 340 -19.47 -0.37 -7.96
C GLY A 340 -20.69 -1.14 -8.45
N THR A 341 -21.79 -1.08 -7.71
CA THR A 341 -23.09 -1.49 -8.23
C THR A 341 -23.51 -0.55 -9.36
N LEU A 342 -23.96 -1.16 -10.45
CA LEU A 342 -24.58 -0.54 -11.62
C LEU A 342 -25.82 0.27 -11.26
#